data_AF-A0A4V3CZG6-F1
#
_entry.id   AF-A0A4V3CZG6-F1
#
_cell.length_a   1.000
_cell.length_b   1.000
_cell.length_c   1.000
_cell.angle_alpha   90.00
_cell.angle_beta   90.00
_cell.angle_gamma   90.00
#
_symmetry.space_group_name_H-M   'P 1'
#
loop_
_entity.id
_entity.type
_entity.pdbx_description
1 polymer ?
#
loop_
_entity_poly.entity_id
_entity_poly.type
_entity_poly.pdbx_seq_one_letter_code
_entity_poly.pdbx_strand_id
1 'polypeptide(L)'
;MDGLDANFEALEQCRIEVTGQVGPMAAAGDGLPADVGADAFGGLDGAGALADAVNSLAQSIGAEIDQASSKLEHVGVALQAVIDTVRATEQDTAATLTPAG
;
A
#
# COMPACT_ATOMS: atom_id res chain seq x y z
N MET A 1 19.16 -12.26 23.53
CA MET A 1 17.81 -11.92 23.00
C MET A 1 17.87 -10.79 21.98
N ASP A 2 18.97 -10.04 21.93
CA ASP A 2 19.19 -8.85 21.08
C ASP A 2 18.96 -9.02 19.56
N GLY A 3 19.26 -10.20 19.00
CA GLY A 3 19.09 -10.43 17.55
C GLY A 3 17.63 -10.57 17.12
N LEU A 4 16.76 -11.07 18.00
CA LEU A 4 15.34 -11.27 17.67
C LEU A 4 14.56 -9.97 17.82
N ASP A 5 14.85 -9.20 18.88
CA ASP A 5 14.25 -7.88 19.11
C ASP A 5 14.58 -6.90 17.97
N ALA A 6 15.81 -6.93 17.46
CA ALA A 6 16.21 -6.15 16.28
C ALA A 6 15.45 -6.57 15.00
N ASN A 7 15.13 -7.87 14.84
CA ASN A 7 14.31 -8.34 13.71
C ASN A 7 12.84 -7.91 13.86
N PHE A 8 12.30 -7.86 15.08
CA PHE A 8 10.97 -7.32 15.34
C PHE A 8 10.87 -5.84 15.02
N GLU A 9 11.85 -5.06 15.49
CA GLU A 9 11.90 -3.63 15.22
C GLU A 9 12.00 -3.37 13.70
N ALA A 10 12.81 -4.15 12.98
CA ALA A 10 12.89 -4.09 11.52
C ALA A 10 11.57 -4.45 10.81
N LEU A 11 10.84 -5.48 11.28
CA LEU A 11 9.54 -5.86 10.72
C LEU A 11 8.45 -4.82 11.02
N GLU A 12 8.44 -4.26 12.23
CA GLU A 12 7.51 -3.22 12.64
C GLU A 12 7.79 -1.92 11.87
N GLN A 13 9.06 -1.56 11.67
CA GLN A 13 9.50 -0.45 10.83
C GLN A 13 9.07 -0.67 9.37
N CYS A 14 9.29 -1.87 8.81
CA CYS A 14 8.86 -2.21 7.46
C CYS A 14 7.34 -2.10 7.31
N ARG A 15 6.56 -2.58 8.27
CA ARG A 15 5.10 -2.44 8.29
C ARG A 15 4.69 -0.96 8.30
N ILE A 16 5.33 -0.12 9.12
CA ILE A 16 5.07 1.32 9.20
C ILE A 16 5.37 2.00 7.86
N GLU A 17 6.51 1.69 7.24
CA GLU A 17 6.89 2.27 5.95
C GLU A 17 5.93 1.85 4.83
N VAL A 18 5.51 0.58 4.79
CA VAL A 18 4.56 0.07 3.79
C VAL A 18 3.17 0.69 3.98
N THR A 19 2.66 0.69 5.21
CA THR A 19 1.33 1.28 5.51
C THR A 19 1.33 2.79 5.34
N GLY A 20 2.46 3.45 5.60
CA GLY A 20 2.66 4.88 5.35
C GLY A 20 2.61 5.27 3.88
N GLN A 21 2.80 4.33 2.95
CA GLN A 21 2.70 4.59 1.51
C GLN A 21 1.28 4.48 0.95
N VAL A 22 0.34 3.86 1.67
CA VAL A 22 -1.06 3.69 1.21
C VAL A 22 -1.73 5.06 1.00
N GLY A 23 -1.57 5.99 1.95
CA GLY A 23 -2.14 7.34 1.86
C GLY A 23 -1.61 8.15 0.67
N PRO A 24 -0.27 8.29 0.51
CA PRO A 24 0.34 8.92 -0.65
C PRO A 24 -0.05 8.28 -1.98
N MET A 25 -0.21 6.95 -2.02
CA MET A 25 -0.62 6.24 -3.23
C MET A 25 -2.05 6.59 -3.62
N ALA A 26 -2.99 6.58 -2.67
CA ALA A 26 -4.37 7.00 -2.90
C ALA A 26 -4.45 8.48 -3.34
N ALA A 27 -3.69 9.37 -2.68
CA ALA A 27 -3.64 10.79 -3.02
C ALA A 27 -3.10 11.06 -4.44
N ALA A 28 -2.24 10.17 -4.97
CA ALA A 28 -1.78 10.26 -6.35
C ALA A 28 -2.92 10.00 -7.35
N GLY A 29 -3.92 9.19 -6.98
CA GLY A 29 -5.11 8.93 -7.78
C GLY A 29 -6.06 10.12 -7.82
N ASP A 30 -6.24 10.81 -6.68
CA ASP A 30 -7.11 12.00 -6.57
C ASP A 30 -6.66 13.16 -7.47
N GLY A 31 -5.38 13.21 -7.82
CA GLY A 31 -4.80 14.24 -8.70
C GLY A 31 -5.01 13.98 -10.19
N LEU A 32 -5.60 12.85 -10.57
CA LEU A 32 -5.82 12.52 -11.98
C LEU A 32 -6.95 13.35 -12.58
N PRO A 33 -6.80 13.79 -13.84
CA PRO A 33 -7.86 14.54 -14.51
C PRO A 33 -9.09 13.65 -14.71
N ALA A 34 -10.25 14.16 -14.31
CA ALA A 34 -11.55 13.53 -14.52
C ALA A 34 -12.41 14.41 -15.43
N ASP A 35 -13.22 13.76 -16.27
CA ASP A 35 -14.20 14.41 -17.15
C ASP A 35 -13.60 15.53 -18.02
N VAL A 36 -12.39 15.30 -18.56
CA VAL A 36 -11.76 16.23 -19.48
C VAL A 36 -12.65 16.40 -20.71
N GLY A 37 -13.10 17.62 -20.96
CA GLY A 37 -13.87 17.97 -22.14
C GLY A 37 -12.97 18.36 -23.32
N ALA A 38 -13.51 18.26 -24.54
CA ALA A 38 -12.81 18.69 -25.75
C ALA A 38 -12.37 20.17 -25.70
N ASP A 39 -13.12 21.00 -24.98
CA ASP A 39 -12.84 22.42 -24.76
C ASP A 39 -11.50 22.67 -24.03
N ALA A 40 -11.02 21.71 -23.23
CA ALA A 40 -9.70 21.77 -22.60
C ALA A 40 -8.55 21.81 -23.63
N PHE A 41 -8.80 21.35 -24.86
CA PHE A 41 -7.85 21.36 -25.98
C PHE A 41 -8.17 22.45 -27.03
N GLY A 42 -9.13 23.33 -26.74
CA GLY A 42 -9.51 24.43 -27.62
C GLY A 42 -10.14 23.96 -28.94
N GLY A 43 -9.80 24.67 -30.02
CA GLY A 43 -10.34 24.41 -31.38
C GLY A 43 -9.54 23.39 -32.19
N LEU A 44 -8.82 22.46 -31.53
CA LEU A 44 -8.02 21.46 -32.23
C LEU A 44 -8.95 20.46 -32.94
N ASP A 45 -8.68 20.20 -34.23
CA ASP A 45 -9.33 19.08 -34.91
C ASP A 45 -8.97 17.78 -34.21
N GLY A 46 -9.98 17.07 -33.71
CA GLY A 46 -9.81 15.86 -32.90
C GLY A 46 -9.68 16.10 -31.40
N ALA A 47 -9.94 17.31 -30.90
CA ALA A 47 -9.95 17.62 -29.46
C ALA A 47 -10.82 16.65 -28.63
N GLY A 48 -11.96 16.20 -29.16
CA GLY A 48 -12.79 15.18 -28.51
C GLY A 48 -12.09 13.83 -28.35
N ALA A 49 -11.44 13.34 -29.40
CA ALA A 49 -10.69 12.08 -29.35
C ALA A 49 -9.48 12.17 -28.38
N LEU A 50 -8.84 13.33 -28.31
CA LEU A 50 -7.77 13.58 -27.35
C LEU A 50 -8.30 13.60 -25.91
N ALA A 51 -9.44 14.23 -25.68
CA ALA A 51 -10.12 14.23 -24.39
C ALA A 51 -10.50 12.81 -23.95
N ASP A 52 -11.08 12.01 -24.84
CA ASP A 52 -11.41 10.61 -24.58
C ASP A 52 -10.16 9.79 -24.25
N ALA A 53 -9.05 9.99 -24.97
CA ALA A 53 -7.79 9.31 -24.69
C ALA A 53 -7.20 9.70 -23.32
N VAL A 54 -7.27 10.98 -22.94
CA VAL A 54 -6.81 11.45 -21.63
C VAL A 54 -7.68 10.87 -20.50
N ASN A 55 -9.00 10.87 -20.67
CA ASN A 55 -9.92 10.29 -19.70
C ASN A 55 -9.69 8.77 -19.55
N SER A 56 -9.50 8.05 -20.67
CA SER A 56 -9.21 6.61 -20.64
C SER A 56 -7.86 6.30 -19.98
N LEU A 57 -6.86 7.15 -20.19
CA LEU A 57 -5.56 7.03 -19.52
C LEU A 57 -5.70 7.27 -18.02
N ALA A 58 -6.39 8.33 -17.62
CA ALA A 58 -6.63 8.66 -16.22
C ALA A 58 -7.38 7.52 -15.49
N GLN A 59 -8.40 6.94 -16.12
CA GLN A 59 -9.10 5.77 -15.57
C GLN A 59 -8.18 4.55 -15.41
N SER A 60 -7.31 4.29 -16.38
CA SER A 60 -6.36 3.18 -16.32
C SER A 60 -5.34 3.36 -15.20
N ILE A 61 -4.82 4.58 -15.04
CA ILE A 61 -3.88 4.90 -13.96
C ILE A 61 -4.58 4.78 -12.60
N GLY A 62 -5.81 5.30 -12.47
CA GLY A 62 -6.60 5.16 -11.24
C GLY A 62 -6.78 3.69 -10.84
N ALA A 63 -7.12 2.82 -11.78
CA ALA A 63 -7.27 1.39 -11.52
C ALA A 63 -5.96 0.71 -11.06
N GLU A 64 -4.81 1.10 -11.61
CA GLU A 64 -3.51 0.60 -11.16
C GLU A 64 -3.14 1.13 -9.77
N ILE A 65 -3.47 2.39 -9.46
CA ILE A 65 -3.27 2.99 -8.15
C ILE A 65 -4.10 2.28 -7.08
N ASP A 66 -5.36 1.96 -7.37
CA ASP A 66 -6.24 1.21 -6.47
C ASP A 66 -5.68 -0.19 -6.20
N GLN A 67 -5.23 -0.88 -7.24
CA GLN A 67 -4.61 -2.20 -7.11
C GLN A 67 -3.31 -2.15 -6.29
N ALA A 68 -2.48 -1.13 -6.49
CA ALA A 68 -1.26 -0.93 -5.73
C ALA A 68 -1.54 -0.67 -4.26
N SER A 69 -2.52 0.21 -3.96
CA SER A 69 -2.96 0.50 -2.59
C SER A 69 -3.46 -0.75 -1.89
N SER A 70 -4.30 -1.55 -2.54
CA SER A 70 -4.78 -2.83 -2.00
C SER A 70 -3.64 -3.83 -1.72
N LYS A 71 -2.64 -3.90 -2.62
CA LYS A 71 -1.45 -4.75 -2.40
C LYS A 71 -0.64 -4.28 -1.19
N LEU A 72 -0.43 -2.97 -1.04
CA LEU A 72 0.28 -2.40 0.11
C LEU A 72 -0.45 -2.69 1.42
N GLU A 73 -1.78 -2.57 1.46
CA GLU A 73 -2.61 -2.95 2.61
C GLU A 73 -2.44 -4.44 2.95
N HIS A 74 -2.52 -5.33 1.95
CA HIS A 74 -2.32 -6.76 2.14
C HIS A 74 -0.92 -7.09 2.67
N VAL A 75 0.12 -6.42 2.18
CA VAL A 75 1.48 -6.58 2.71
C VAL A 75 1.56 -6.13 4.16
N GLY A 76 0.93 -4.99 4.51
CA GLY A 76 0.84 -4.54 5.90
C GLY A 76 0.17 -5.57 6.83
N VAL A 77 -0.95 -6.16 6.38
CA VAL A 77 -1.65 -7.24 7.12
C VAL A 77 -0.78 -8.49 7.23
N ALA A 78 -0.09 -8.89 6.15
CA ALA A 78 0.79 -10.04 6.17
C ALA A 78 1.97 -9.85 7.14
N LEU A 79 2.60 -8.67 7.13
CA LEU A 79 3.67 -8.32 8.08
C LEU A 79 3.15 -8.35 9.52
N GLN A 80 1.95 -7.84 9.78
CA GLN A 80 1.32 -7.94 11.10
C GLN A 80 1.13 -9.39 11.54
N ALA A 81 0.61 -10.26 10.67
CA ALA A 81 0.40 -11.67 10.99
C ALA A 81 1.72 -12.41 11.29
N VAL A 82 2.81 -12.07 10.58
CA VAL A 82 4.15 -12.61 10.87
C VAL A 82 4.62 -12.15 12.25
N ILE A 83 4.50 -10.86 12.57
CA ILE A 83 4.86 -10.32 13.90
C ILE A 83 4.09 -11.04 15.00
N ASP A 84 2.78 -11.21 14.84
CA ASP A 84 1.93 -11.87 15.85
C ASP A 84 2.29 -13.36 16.03
N THR A 85 2.56 -14.07 14.92
CA THR A 85 2.98 -15.48 14.96
C THR A 85 4.31 -15.67 15.68
N VAL A 86 5.29 -14.80 15.39
CA VAL A 86 6.60 -14.86 16.05
C VAL A 86 6.45 -14.54 17.54
N ARG A 87 5.64 -13.52 17.92
CA ARG A 87 5.38 -13.19 19.33
C ARG A 87 4.75 -14.35 20.09
N ALA A 88 3.76 -15.02 19.49
CA ALA A 88 3.12 -16.19 20.09
C ALA A 88 4.13 -17.33 20.30
N THR A 89 4.96 -17.61 19.30
CA THR A 89 5.98 -18.67 19.37
C THR A 89 7.02 -18.40 20.47
N GLU A 90 7.44 -17.14 20.65
CA GLU A 90 8.35 -16.74 21.72
C GLU A 90 7.71 -16.86 23.11
N GLN A 91 6.44 -16.47 23.25
CA GLN A 91 5.70 -16.63 24.51
C GLN A 91 5.56 -18.10 24.90
N ASP A 92 5.24 -18.98 23.94
CA ASP A 92 5.15 -20.42 24.16
C ASP A 92 6.53 -21.03 24.53
N THR A 93 7.59 -20.57 23.88
CA THR A 93 8.96 -20.99 24.18
C THR A 93 9.40 -20.53 25.58
N ALA A 94 9.10 -19.29 25.96
CA ALA A 94 9.39 -18.78 27.30
C ALA A 94 8.59 -19.50 28.40
N ALA A 95 7.32 -19.84 28.13
CA ALA A 95 6.47 -20.58 29.05
C ALA A 95 6.98 -22.02 29.27
N THR A 96 7.48 -22.67 28.23
CA THR A 96 8.02 -24.05 28.32
C THR A 96 9.42 -24.12 28.96
N LEU A 97 10.19 -23.03 28.94
CA LEU A 97 11.51 -22.93 29.56
C LEU A 97 11.50 -22.44 31.01
N THR A 98 10.35 -21.99 31.52
CA THR A 98 10.19 -21.68 32.96
C THR A 98 10.04 -23.01 33.72
N PRO A 99 11.03 -23.48 34.50
CA PRO A 99 10.89 -24.74 35.23
C PRO A 99 9.79 -24.56 36.27
N ALA A 100 8.81 -25.47 36.28
CA ALA A 100 8.02 -25.67 37.49
C ALA A 100 9.01 -26.01 38.62
N GLY A 101 9.00 -25.18 39.67
CA GLY A 101 9.97 -25.26 40.77
C GLY A 101 10.02 -26.60 41.49
#